data_AF-A0A7J8NJ66-F1
#
_entry.id   AF-A0A7J8NJ66-F1
#
_cell.length_a   1.000
_cell.length_b   1.000
_cell.length_c   1.000
_cell.angle_alpha   90.00
_cell.angle_beta   90.00
_cell.angle_gamma   90.00
#
_symmetry.space_group_name_H-M   'P 1'
#
loop_
_entity.id
_entity.type
_entity.pdbx_description
1 polymer ?
#
loop_
_entity_poly.entity_id
_entity_poly.type
_entity_poly.pdbx_seq_one_letter_code
_entity_poly.pdbx_strand_id
1 'polypeptide(L)' 'MGRGKIVIRRIDNSTSRQVTFSKRRNGLLKKARELSILCDAEVGLIIFSSTGKLYDYA' A
#
# COMPACT_ATOMS: atom_id res chain seq x y z
N MET A 1 14.19 -3.61 15.86
CA MET A 1 13.33 -4.81 15.80
C MET A 1 13.16 -5.22 14.33
N GLY A 2 13.48 -6.48 14.00
CA GLY A 2 13.42 -7.00 12.62
C GLY A 2 12.00 -7.18 12.10
N ARG A 3 11.88 -7.48 10.80
CA ARG A 3 10.58 -7.69 10.13
C ARG A 3 10.06 -9.10 10.43
N GLY A 4 9.05 -9.20 11.30
CA GLY A 4 8.35 -10.46 11.55
C GLY A 4 7.51 -10.90 10.35
N LYS A 5 7.49 -12.21 10.05
CA LYS A 5 6.57 -12.80 9.07
C LYS A 5 5.14 -12.71 9.61
N ILE A 6 4.19 -12.34 8.77
CA ILE A 6 2.75 -12.28 9.11
C ILE A 6 1.95 -13.14 8.14
N VAL A 7 0.84 -13.71 8.62
CA VAL A 7 -0.12 -14.43 7.77
C VAL A 7 -0.89 -13.42 6.91
N ILE A 8 -1.16 -13.76 5.65
CA ILE A 8 -1.99 -12.95 4.76
C ILE A 8 -3.46 -13.18 5.09
N ARG A 9 -3.95 -12.41 6.05
CA ARG A 9 -5.35 -12.31 6.46
C ARG A 9 -5.64 -10.89 6.95
N ARG A 10 -6.93 -10.55 7.16
CA ARG A 10 -7.29 -9.27 7.78
C ARG A 10 -6.62 -9.16 9.17
N ILE A 11 -5.98 -8.03 9.42
CA ILE A 11 -5.38 -7.73 10.74
C ILE A 11 -6.49 -7.22 11.64
N ASP A 12 -6.75 -7.88 12.77
CA ASP A 12 -7.87 -7.52 13.65
C ASP A 12 -7.59 -6.26 14.47
N ASN A 13 -6.40 -6.18 15.06
CA ASN A 13 -5.95 -5.01 15.84
C ASN A 13 -5.93 -3.76 14.94
N SER A 14 -6.77 -2.77 15.30
CA SER A 14 -6.99 -1.55 14.51
C SER A 14 -5.72 -0.72 14.32
N THR A 15 -4.96 -0.48 15.38
CA THR A 15 -3.70 0.26 15.35
C THR A 15 -2.67 -0.40 14.43
N SER A 16 -2.49 -1.72 14.57
CA SER A 16 -1.58 -2.51 13.75
C SER A 16 -2.01 -2.52 12.28
N ARG A 17 -3.33 -2.62 12.02
CA ARG A 17 -3.91 -2.53 10.68
C ARG A 17 -3.65 -1.16 10.06
N GLN A 18 -3.85 -0.07 10.80
CA GLN A 18 -3.63 1.30 10.32
C GLN A 18 -2.16 1.56 9.98
N VAL A 19 -1.23 1.18 10.87
CA VAL A 19 0.21 1.32 10.63
C VAL A 19 0.64 0.47 9.43
N THR A 20 0.14 -0.77 9.34
CA THR A 20 0.45 -1.66 8.21
C THR A 20 -0.10 -1.12 6.90
N PHE A 21 -1.33 -0.60 6.90
CA PHE A 21 -1.94 0.06 5.73
C PHE A 21 -1.07 1.21 5.25
N SER A 22 -0.70 2.15 6.14
CA SER A 22 0.14 3.30 5.79
C SER A 22 1.48 2.87 5.17
N LYS A 23 2.17 1.88 5.78
CA LYS A 23 3.46 1.40 5.26
C LYS A 23 3.32 0.67 3.92
N ARG A 24 2.34 -0.23 3.78
CA ARG A 24 2.15 -1.01 2.55
C ARG A 24 1.65 -0.16 1.39
N ARG A 25 0.70 0.76 1.65
CA ARG A 25 0.21 1.72 0.65
C ARG A 25 1.35 2.54 0.08
N ASN A 26 2.21 3.11 0.94
CA ASN A 26 3.36 3.89 0.50
C ASN A 26 4.34 3.04 -0.33
N GLY A 27 4.61 1.81 0.09
CA GLY A 27 5.45 0.89 -0.68
C GLY A 27 4.88 0.53 -2.05
N LEU A 28 3.55 0.35 -2.14
CA LEU A 28 2.86 0.04 -3.39
C LEU A 28 2.86 1.24 -4.35
N LEU A 29 2.58 2.45 -3.85
CA LEU A 29 2.68 3.69 -4.64
C LEU A 29 4.09 3.89 -5.20
N LYS A 30 5.13 3.62 -4.38
CA LYS A 30 6.52 3.66 -4.84
C LYS A 30 6.76 2.69 -5.99
N LYS A 31 6.24 1.46 -5.89
CA LYS A 31 6.42 0.42 -6.91
C LYS A 31 5.68 0.74 -8.21
N ALA A 32 4.46 1.29 -8.13
CA ALA A 32 3.72 1.75 -9.29
C ALA A 32 4.52 2.83 -10.07
N ARG A 33 5.06 3.82 -9.34
CA ARG A 33 5.93 4.85 -9.91
C ARG A 33 7.21 4.28 -10.53
N GLU A 34 7.93 3.42 -9.81
CA GLU A 34 9.14 2.78 -10.30
C GLU A 34 8.88 2.02 -11.61
N LEU A 35 7.79 1.25 -11.68
CA LEU A 35 7.41 0.51 -12.88
C LEU A 35 7.11 1.43 -14.05
N SER A 36 6.31 2.48 -13.81
CA SER A 36 5.95 3.45 -14.85
C SER A 36 7.19 4.13 -15.45
N ILE A 37 8.15 4.54 -14.62
CA ILE A 37 9.39 5.18 -15.08
C ILE A 37 10.32 4.17 -15.78
N LEU A 38 10.53 2.99 -15.21
CA LEU A 38 11.53 2.04 -15.72
C LEU A 38 11.11 1.40 -17.04
N CYS A 39 9.80 1.25 -17.26
CA CYS A 39 9.26 0.52 -18.41
C CYS A 39 8.45 1.40 -19.35
N ASP A 40 8.41 2.72 -19.12
CA ASP A 40 7.58 3.67 -19.88
C ASP A 40 6.13 3.19 -20.03
N ALA A 41 5.57 2.73 -18.91
CA ALA A 41 4.25 2.10 -18.87
C ALA A 41 3.23 3.00 -18.18
N GLU A 42 2.03 3.07 -18.75
CA GLU A 42 0.87 3.68 -18.09
C GLU A 42 0.41 2.78 -16.93
N VAL A 43 0.40 3.31 -15.72
CA VAL A 43 0.07 2.56 -14.50
C VAL A 43 -0.92 3.35 -13.64
N GLY A 44 -2.10 2.78 -13.39
CA GLY A 44 -3.09 3.33 -12.47
C GLY A 44 -3.18 2.54 -11.17
N LEU A 45 -3.36 3.24 -10.04
CA LEU A 45 -3.61 2.65 -8.72
C LEU A 45 -4.68 3.43 -7.98
N ILE A 46 -5.67 2.73 -7.41
CA ILE A 46 -6.76 3.31 -6.62
C ILE A 46 -6.87 2.53 -5.30
N ILE A 47 -6.83 3.24 -4.17
CA ILE A 47 -6.90 2.64 -2.83
C ILE A 47 -7.84 3.47 -1.95
N PHE A 48 -8.85 2.82 -1.38
CA PHE A 48 -9.68 3.42 -0.33
C PHE A 48 -9.25 2.92 1.06
N SER A 49 -9.13 3.83 2.02
CA SER A 49 -8.95 3.45 3.42
C SER A 49 -10.27 2.94 4.02
N SER A 50 -10.19 2.37 5.22
CA SER A 50 -11.38 2.04 6.03
C SER A 50 -12.22 3.26 6.42
N THR A 51 -11.72 4.47 6.24
CA THR A 51 -12.46 5.73 6.46
C THR A 51 -13.01 6.31 5.15
N GLY A 52 -12.91 5.58 4.04
CA GLY A 52 -13.34 6.05 2.72
C GLY A 52 -12.40 7.05 2.05
N LYS A 53 -11.23 7.34 2.63
CA LYS A 53 -10.26 8.27 2.02
C LYS A 53 -9.60 7.62 0.81
N LEU A 54 -9.64 8.32 -0.32
CA LEU A 54 -8.96 7.94 -1.55
C LEU A 54 -7.46 8.22 -1.47
N TYR A 55 -6.68 7.28 -1.98
CA TYR A 55 -5.27 7.41 -2.31
C TYR A 55 -5.05 6.79 -3.69
N ASP A 56 -4.45 7.55 -4.59
CA ASP A 56 -4.29 7.14 -5.98
C ASP A 56 -2.88 7.47 -6.52
N TYR A 57 -2.58 6.84 -7.66
CA TYR A 57 -1.46 7.15 -8.54
C TYR A 57 -1.95 6.97 -9.98
N ALA A 58 -1.64 7.95 -10.83
CA ALA A 58 -1.92 7.97 -12.26
C ALA A 58 -0.72 8.59 -12.97
#